data_AF-A0A7C1LRV8-F1
#
_entry.id   AF-A0A7C1LRV8-F1
#
_cell.length_a   1.000
_cell.length_b   1.000
_cell.length_c   1.000
_cell.angle_alpha   90.00
_cell.angle_beta   90.00
_cell.angle_gamma   90.00
#
_symmetry.space_group_name_H-M   'P 1'
#
loop_
_entity.id
_entity.type
_entity.pdbx_description
1 polymer ?
#
loop_
_entity_poly.entity_id
_entity_poly.type
_entity_poly.pdbx_seq_one_letter_code
_entity_poly.pdbx_strand_id
1 'polypeptide(L)'
;MPRDIPVGNGNLLINFDSDYQIRDVYFPFVGQENHSKGAPFRFGVWVDERCSWMGPEWEKDLRYHDDSLTTNVYLKNEVLGLELNCTDVVDIDSNTFIRKIKVTNLKDEERQVRLFFSHDFHLYGNDIGDTAYFDPRTDSIIHYKANRYFLINCCTSEKCGVDHYAC
;
A
#
# COMPACT_ATOMS: atom_id res chain seq x y z
N MET A 1 15.49 -0.54 -15.70
CA MET A 1 14.73 -1.67 -15.10
C MET A 1 14.29 -1.21 -13.72
N PRO A 2 13.00 -1.33 -13.38
CA PRO A 2 12.54 -1.10 -12.02
C PRO A 2 13.31 -2.06 -11.10
N ARG A 3 13.87 -1.53 -10.01
CA ARG A 3 14.56 -2.35 -9.02
C ARG A 3 13.51 -3.06 -8.18
N ASP A 4 13.74 -4.34 -7.94
CA ASP A 4 12.95 -5.09 -6.98
C ASP A 4 13.21 -4.48 -5.59
N ILE A 5 12.16 -4.01 -4.93
CA ILE A 5 12.23 -3.35 -3.61
C ILE A 5 11.37 -4.06 -2.55
N PRO A 6 11.45 -5.40 -2.41
CA PRO A 6 10.64 -6.11 -1.44
C PRO A 6 11.01 -5.74 0.00
N VAL A 7 10.04 -5.75 0.90
CA VAL A 7 10.28 -5.52 2.34
C VAL A 7 9.71 -6.68 3.16
N GLY A 8 10.47 -7.14 4.15
CA GLY A 8 10.04 -8.28 4.96
C GLY A 8 10.92 -8.54 6.17
N ASN A 9 10.43 -9.39 7.07
CA ASN A 9 11.08 -9.78 8.33
C ASN A 9 11.25 -11.30 8.50
N GLY A 10 11.08 -12.06 7.40
CA GLY A 10 11.15 -13.53 7.39
C GLY A 10 9.81 -14.24 7.60
N ASN A 11 8.83 -13.58 8.22
CA ASN A 11 7.47 -14.09 8.38
C ASN A 11 6.48 -13.38 7.45
N LEU A 12 6.60 -12.05 7.33
CA LEU A 12 5.88 -11.22 6.39
C LEU A 12 6.82 -10.75 5.29
N LEU A 13 6.40 -10.87 4.03
CA LEU A 13 7.09 -10.32 2.86
C LEU A 13 6.09 -9.62 1.95
N ILE A 14 6.42 -8.39 1.56
CA ILE A 14 5.66 -7.57 0.62
C ILE A 14 6.53 -7.32 -0.61
N ASN A 15 6.03 -7.71 -1.78
CA ASN A 15 6.70 -7.45 -3.07
C ASN A 15 5.93 -6.41 -3.87
N PHE A 16 6.65 -5.62 -4.67
CA PHE A 16 6.07 -4.57 -5.51
C PHE A 16 6.36 -4.82 -6.99
N ASP A 17 5.50 -4.34 -7.88
CA ASP A 17 5.82 -4.27 -9.31
C ASP A 17 6.51 -2.95 -9.70
N SER A 18 6.78 -2.81 -11.00
CA SER A 18 7.33 -1.61 -11.63
C SER A 18 6.46 -0.36 -11.49
N ASP A 19 5.17 -0.54 -11.20
CA ASP A 19 4.20 0.53 -11.00
C ASP A 19 3.98 0.81 -9.52
N TYR A 20 4.82 0.27 -8.63
CA TYR A 20 4.76 0.47 -7.18
C TYR A 20 3.45 -0.03 -6.54
N GLN A 21 2.83 -1.02 -7.16
CA GLN A 21 1.67 -1.73 -6.62
C GLN A 21 2.16 -2.96 -5.85
N ILE A 22 1.53 -3.28 -4.71
CA ILE A 22 1.84 -4.54 -4.02
C ILE A 22 1.33 -5.69 -4.90
N ARG A 23 2.21 -6.65 -5.18
CA ARG A 23 1.90 -7.84 -5.99
C ARG A 23 1.82 -9.09 -5.18
N ASP A 24 2.67 -9.24 -4.19
CA ASP A 24 2.69 -10.41 -3.32
C ASP A 24 2.66 -10.00 -1.86
N VAL A 25 1.83 -10.70 -1.09
CA VAL A 25 1.78 -10.61 0.36
C VAL A 25 1.97 -12.03 0.89
N TYR A 26 3.18 -12.37 1.33
CA TYR A 26 3.44 -13.67 1.95
C TYR A 26 3.35 -13.58 3.45
N PHE A 27 2.56 -14.47 4.06
CA PHE A 27 2.46 -14.61 5.50
C PHE A 27 1.82 -15.96 5.86
N PRO A 28 2.19 -16.64 6.97
CA PRO A 28 3.36 -16.39 7.81
C PRO A 28 4.64 -17.02 7.26
N PHE A 29 4.57 -17.67 6.09
CA PHE A 29 5.69 -18.39 5.49
C PHE A 29 6.02 -17.83 4.11
N VAL A 30 7.16 -17.15 4.03
CA VAL A 30 7.69 -16.59 2.79
C VAL A 30 7.88 -17.69 1.74
N GLY A 31 7.30 -17.48 0.55
CA GLY A 31 7.37 -18.42 -0.57
C GLY A 31 6.35 -19.56 -0.56
N GLN A 32 5.50 -19.69 0.48
CA GLN A 32 4.45 -20.72 0.53
C GLN A 32 3.04 -20.12 0.48
N GLU A 33 2.70 -19.26 1.44
CA GLU A 33 1.35 -18.71 1.56
C GLU A 33 1.30 -17.29 0.96
N ASN A 34 0.95 -17.18 -0.32
CA ASN A 34 0.71 -15.88 -0.98
C ASN A 34 -0.77 -15.49 -0.84
N HIS A 35 -1.04 -14.31 -0.30
CA HIS A 35 -2.37 -13.78 -0.02
C HIS A 35 -2.88 -12.75 -1.02
N SER A 36 -2.17 -12.52 -2.12
CA SER A 36 -2.65 -11.72 -3.26
C SER A 36 -2.73 -12.54 -4.54
N LYS A 37 -2.15 -13.75 -4.60
CA LYS A 37 -2.06 -14.57 -5.83
C LYS A 37 -1.46 -13.81 -7.02
N GLY A 38 -0.61 -12.80 -6.74
CA GLY A 38 -0.05 -11.92 -7.76
C GLY A 38 -1.00 -10.84 -8.28
N ALA A 39 -2.21 -10.69 -7.75
CA ALA A 39 -3.15 -9.63 -8.11
C ALA A 39 -2.68 -8.28 -7.53
N PRO A 40 -2.80 -7.17 -8.29
CA PRO A 40 -2.30 -5.88 -7.85
C PRO A 40 -3.18 -5.22 -6.80
N PHE A 41 -2.58 -4.89 -5.67
CA PHE A 41 -3.15 -3.95 -4.72
C PHE A 41 -2.92 -2.55 -5.26
N ARG A 42 -3.98 -1.93 -5.76
CA ARG A 42 -3.87 -0.64 -6.45
C ARG A 42 -3.67 0.47 -5.44
N PHE A 43 -2.75 1.37 -5.77
CA PHE A 43 -2.51 2.61 -5.05
C PHE A 43 -2.79 3.77 -6.00
N GLY A 44 -3.50 4.79 -5.53
CA GLY A 44 -3.89 5.92 -6.38
C GLY A 44 -4.20 7.17 -5.59
N VAL A 45 -4.45 8.24 -6.34
CA VAL A 45 -4.80 9.55 -5.80
C VAL A 45 -6.06 10.07 -6.46
N TRP A 46 -6.82 10.87 -5.72
CA TRP A 46 -7.85 11.74 -6.26
C TRP A 46 -7.56 13.19 -5.87
N VAL A 47 -7.63 14.09 -6.84
CA VAL A 47 -7.43 15.53 -6.68
C VAL A 47 -8.13 16.25 -7.82
N ASP A 48 -8.73 17.42 -7.57
CA ASP A 48 -9.35 18.26 -8.59
C ASP A 48 -10.32 17.49 -9.51
N GLU A 49 -11.19 16.65 -8.92
CA GLU A 49 -12.16 15.78 -9.62
C GLU A 49 -11.55 14.67 -10.50
N ARG A 50 -10.24 14.48 -10.46
CA ARG A 50 -9.52 13.46 -11.25
C ARG A 50 -9.02 12.35 -10.36
N CYS A 51 -9.19 11.11 -10.80
CA CYS A 51 -8.60 9.92 -10.20
C CYS A 51 -7.45 9.43 -11.08
N SER A 52 -6.30 9.12 -10.49
CA SER A 52 -5.18 8.46 -11.17
C SER A 52 -4.62 7.35 -10.29
N TRP A 53 -4.52 6.16 -10.87
CA TRP A 53 -3.83 5.02 -10.27
C TRP A 53 -2.35 5.05 -10.63
N MET A 54 -1.49 4.51 -9.77
CA MET A 54 -0.08 4.33 -10.13
C MET A 54 0.03 3.51 -11.41
N GLY A 55 0.86 3.99 -12.35
CA GLY A 55 0.91 3.47 -13.70
C GLY A 55 1.76 4.36 -14.63
N PRO A 56 1.52 4.32 -15.95
CA PRO A 56 2.37 5.02 -16.93
C PRO A 56 2.39 6.55 -16.82
N GLU A 57 1.37 7.18 -16.23
CA GLU A 57 1.30 8.64 -16.04
C GLU A 57 2.21 9.16 -14.93
N TRP A 58 2.83 8.25 -14.17
CA TRP A 58 3.69 8.58 -13.05
C TRP A 58 5.15 8.34 -13.41
N GLU A 59 5.96 9.38 -13.25
CA GLU A 59 7.41 9.21 -13.13
C GLU A 59 7.70 8.52 -11.80
N LYS A 60 8.58 7.51 -11.82
CA LYS A 60 8.82 6.59 -10.70
C LYS A 60 10.31 6.37 -10.52
N ASP A 61 10.79 6.58 -9.30
CA ASP A 61 12.11 6.13 -8.87
C ASP A 61 11.96 5.24 -7.64
N LEU A 62 12.26 3.94 -7.81
CA LEU A 62 12.03 2.89 -6.81
C LEU A 62 13.38 2.42 -6.28
N ARG A 63 13.70 2.78 -5.04
CA ARG A 63 14.98 2.44 -4.39
C ARG A 63 14.77 2.06 -2.93
N TYR A 64 15.85 1.62 -2.30
CA TYR A 64 15.99 1.62 -0.86
C TYR A 64 16.72 2.88 -0.39
N HIS A 65 16.54 3.23 0.88
CA HIS A 65 17.52 4.04 1.58
C HIS A 65 18.84 3.28 1.71
N ASP A 66 19.96 3.99 1.68
CA ASP A 66 21.29 3.39 1.81
C ASP A 66 21.40 2.55 3.09
N ASP A 67 22.05 1.39 2.96
CA ASP A 67 22.32 0.45 4.06
C ASP A 67 21.09 0.01 4.89
N SER A 68 19.89 0.00 4.28
CA SER A 68 18.65 -0.41 4.97
C SER A 68 17.66 -1.16 4.06
N LEU A 69 16.81 -2.00 4.65
CA LEU A 69 15.64 -2.62 3.99
C LEU A 69 14.39 -1.74 4.13
N THR A 70 14.56 -0.43 4.00
CA THR A 70 13.49 0.55 4.00
C THR A 70 13.45 1.22 2.63
N THR A 71 12.29 1.22 1.98
CA THR A 71 12.18 1.80 0.63
C THR A 71 12.28 3.33 0.68
N ASN A 72 12.78 3.91 -0.41
CA ASN A 72 12.74 5.33 -0.70
C ASN A 72 12.19 5.50 -2.12
N VAL A 73 10.88 5.74 -2.20
CA VAL A 73 10.14 5.75 -3.45
C VAL A 73 9.69 7.17 -3.76
N TYR A 74 10.13 7.69 -4.91
CA TYR A 74 9.68 8.97 -5.44
C TYR A 74 8.72 8.73 -6.61
N LEU A 75 7.58 9.44 -6.57
CA LEU A 75 6.54 9.38 -7.59
C LEU A 75 6.15 10.81 -7.97
N LYS A 76 6.06 11.11 -9.27
CA LYS A 76 5.62 12.42 -9.75
C LYS A 76 4.58 12.27 -10.86
N ASN A 77 3.52 13.05 -10.78
CA ASN A 77 2.55 13.21 -11.86
C ASN A 77 2.45 14.69 -12.24
N GLU A 78 2.99 15.03 -13.41
CA GLU A 78 3.03 16.41 -13.90
C GLU A 78 1.63 16.96 -14.22
N VAL A 79 0.74 16.11 -14.74
CA VAL A 79 -0.63 16.52 -15.13
C VAL A 79 -1.46 16.88 -13.90
N LEU A 80 -1.31 16.12 -12.82
CA LEU A 80 -1.96 16.41 -11.54
C LEU A 80 -1.20 17.47 -10.73
N GLY A 81 0.08 17.72 -11.06
CA GLY A 81 0.97 18.59 -10.29
C GLY A 81 1.18 18.07 -8.87
N LEU A 82 1.45 16.77 -8.72
CA LEU A 82 1.65 16.12 -7.43
C LEU A 82 2.96 15.34 -7.39
N GLU A 83 3.61 15.37 -6.22
CA GLU A 83 4.72 14.50 -5.86
C GLU A 83 4.38 13.70 -4.61
N LEU A 84 4.75 12.42 -4.62
CA LEU A 84 4.63 11.54 -3.47
C LEU A 84 6.01 10.99 -3.15
N ASN A 85 6.40 11.08 -1.88
CA ASN A 85 7.56 10.38 -1.35
C ASN A 85 7.06 9.32 -0.39
N CYS A 86 7.32 8.06 -0.73
CA CYS A 86 6.84 6.92 0.03
C CYS A 86 8.03 6.17 0.65
N THR A 87 7.85 5.76 1.90
CA THR A 87 8.81 4.98 2.67
C THR A 87 8.08 3.77 3.23
N ASP A 88 8.50 2.58 2.82
CA ASP A 88 7.90 1.32 3.22
C ASP A 88 8.87 0.50 4.05
N VAL A 89 8.34 -0.18 5.05
CA VAL A 89 9.09 -1.12 5.88
C VAL A 89 8.16 -2.22 6.39
N VAL A 90 8.71 -3.40 6.62
CA VAL A 90 8.09 -4.41 7.48
C VAL A 90 8.84 -4.37 8.80
N ASP A 91 8.11 -4.17 9.89
CA ASP A 91 8.69 -4.12 11.23
C ASP A 91 9.41 -5.44 11.58
N ILE A 92 10.51 -5.35 12.31
CA ILE A 92 11.36 -6.52 12.57
C ILE A 92 10.77 -7.45 13.63
N ASP A 93 10.06 -6.89 14.62
CA ASP A 93 9.54 -7.63 15.77
C ASP A 93 8.06 -8.01 15.58
N SER A 94 7.35 -7.27 14.74
CA SER A 94 5.92 -7.48 14.44
C SER A 94 5.69 -7.74 12.95
N ASN A 95 4.68 -8.55 12.64
CA ASN A 95 4.28 -8.83 11.25
C ASN A 95 3.44 -7.69 10.69
N THR A 96 4.02 -6.49 10.66
CA THR A 96 3.34 -5.25 10.31
C THR A 96 4.08 -4.54 9.19
N PHE A 97 3.37 -4.36 8.07
CA PHE A 97 3.80 -3.50 6.99
C PHE A 97 3.39 -2.06 7.29
N ILE A 98 4.34 -1.13 7.18
CA ILE A 98 4.13 0.30 7.42
C ILE A 98 4.54 1.04 6.14
N ARG A 99 3.64 1.86 5.63
CA ARG A 99 3.88 2.79 4.52
C ARG A 99 3.66 4.21 5.01
N LYS A 100 4.71 5.02 4.98
CA LYS A 100 4.63 6.48 5.18
C LYS A 100 4.57 7.15 3.82
N ILE A 101 3.61 8.06 3.64
CA ILE A 101 3.43 8.79 2.38
C ILE A 101 3.46 10.28 2.69
N LYS A 102 4.42 11.00 2.10
CA LYS A 102 4.43 12.45 2.08
C LYS A 102 3.93 12.92 0.72
N VAL A 103 2.84 13.69 0.73
CA VAL A 103 2.27 14.30 -0.47
C VAL A 103 2.72 15.76 -0.55
N THR A 104 3.23 16.16 -1.71
CA THR A 104 3.59 17.55 -2.02
C THR A 104 2.71 18.04 -3.16
N ASN A 105 2.02 19.16 -2.91
CA ASN A 105 1.28 19.90 -3.92
C ASN A 105 2.25 20.83 -4.68
N LEU A 106 2.35 20.67 -6.00
CA LEU A 106 3.23 21.49 -6.84
C LEU A 106 2.55 22.73 -7.45
N LYS A 107 1.26 22.93 -7.17
CA LYS A 107 0.52 24.12 -7.60
C LYS A 107 0.43 25.13 -6.46
N ASP A 108 0.28 26.40 -6.81
CA ASP A 108 0.21 27.53 -5.86
C ASP A 108 -1.13 27.62 -5.10
N GLU A 109 -2.12 26.83 -5.47
CA GLU A 109 -3.44 26.78 -4.85
C GLU A 109 -3.52 25.67 -3.80
N GLU A 110 -4.26 25.89 -2.71
CA GLU A 110 -4.55 24.85 -1.72
C GLU A 110 -5.52 23.82 -2.32
N ARG A 111 -5.21 22.52 -2.14
CA ARG A 111 -5.96 21.42 -2.77
C ARG A 111 -6.19 20.27 -1.80
N GLN A 112 -7.36 19.66 -1.91
CA GLN A 112 -7.68 18.45 -1.15
C GLN A 112 -7.25 17.21 -1.94
N VAL A 113 -6.16 16.57 -1.51
CA VAL A 113 -5.68 15.31 -2.07
C VAL A 113 -6.20 14.15 -1.23
N ARG A 114 -6.75 13.13 -1.87
CA ARG A 114 -7.19 11.87 -1.22
C ARG A 114 -6.37 10.72 -1.76
N LEU A 115 -5.92 9.84 -0.87
CA LEU A 115 -5.20 8.62 -1.22
C LEU A 115 -6.18 7.44 -1.25
N PHE A 116 -6.05 6.58 -2.26
CA PHE A 116 -6.88 5.39 -2.44
C PHE A 116 -6.02 4.13 -2.40
N PHE A 117 -6.51 3.14 -1.66
CA PHE A 117 -5.92 1.82 -1.55
C PHE A 117 -6.99 0.78 -1.90
N SER A 118 -6.75 0.01 -2.95
CA SER A 118 -7.58 -1.13 -3.33
C SER A 118 -6.88 -2.39 -2.88
N HIS A 119 -7.46 -3.10 -1.91
CA HIS A 119 -6.96 -4.39 -1.45
C HIS A 119 -7.59 -5.51 -2.28
N ASP A 120 -6.75 -6.36 -2.89
CA ASP A 120 -7.21 -7.50 -3.68
C ASP A 120 -6.69 -8.79 -3.04
N PHE A 121 -7.19 -9.06 -1.83
CA PHE A 121 -6.78 -10.24 -1.08
C PHE A 121 -7.37 -11.51 -1.71
N HIS A 122 -6.51 -12.51 -1.80
CA HIS A 122 -6.81 -13.90 -2.15
C HIS A 122 -6.26 -14.78 -1.02
N LEU A 123 -6.94 -14.78 0.13
CA LEU A 123 -6.47 -15.43 1.34
C LEU A 123 -6.32 -16.94 1.12
N TYR A 124 -5.17 -17.47 1.60
CA TYR A 124 -4.63 -18.79 1.25
C TYR A 124 -4.43 -19.06 -0.25
N GLY A 125 -4.24 -18.03 -1.07
CA GLY A 125 -4.04 -18.16 -2.53
C GLY A 125 -5.32 -18.49 -3.31
N ASN A 126 -6.49 -18.24 -2.74
CA ASN A 126 -7.80 -18.55 -3.33
C ASN A 126 -8.68 -17.28 -3.41
N ASP A 127 -9.46 -17.14 -4.48
CA ASP A 127 -10.38 -16.03 -4.76
C ASP A 127 -11.80 -16.23 -4.19
N ILE A 128 -12.08 -17.35 -3.52
CA ILE A 128 -13.42 -17.67 -3.00
C ILE A 128 -13.46 -17.64 -1.47
N GLY A 129 -14.47 -16.98 -0.91
CA GLY A 129 -14.84 -17.09 0.51
C GLY A 129 -14.02 -16.18 1.45
N ASP A 130 -13.37 -15.16 0.90
CA ASP A 130 -12.74 -14.10 1.69
C ASP A 130 -13.80 -13.15 2.22
N THR A 131 -13.58 -12.61 3.42
CA THR A 131 -14.50 -11.65 4.04
C THR A 131 -13.75 -10.38 4.39
N ALA A 132 -14.30 -9.23 3.99
CA ALA A 132 -13.84 -7.91 4.39
C ALA A 132 -14.97 -7.17 5.13
N TYR A 133 -14.63 -6.53 6.24
CA TYR A 133 -15.58 -5.68 6.96
C TYR A 133 -14.86 -4.53 7.68
N PHE A 134 -15.61 -3.49 7.99
CA PHE A 134 -15.14 -2.39 8.82
C PHE A 134 -15.37 -2.69 10.31
N ASP A 135 -14.32 -2.58 11.13
CA ASP A 135 -14.41 -2.67 12.59
C ASP A 135 -14.44 -1.26 13.21
N PRO A 136 -15.59 -0.81 13.75
CA PRO A 136 -15.73 0.53 14.33
C PRO A 136 -14.99 0.71 15.67
N ARG A 137 -14.45 -0.36 16.28
CA ARG A 137 -13.67 -0.24 17.52
C ARG A 137 -12.25 0.21 17.26
N THR A 138 -11.71 -0.13 16.10
CA THR A 138 -10.34 0.17 15.69
C THR A 138 -10.28 1.11 14.48
N ASP A 139 -11.44 1.55 13.98
CA ASP A 139 -11.61 2.31 12.75
C ASP A 139 -10.78 1.71 11.60
N SER A 140 -10.90 0.40 11.40
CA SER A 140 -10.04 -0.34 10.48
C SER A 140 -10.83 -1.26 9.55
N ILE A 141 -10.20 -1.68 8.46
CA ILE A 141 -10.73 -2.72 7.57
C ILE A 141 -10.06 -4.04 7.92
N ILE A 142 -10.87 -5.05 8.23
CA ILE A 142 -10.39 -6.39 8.54
C ILE A 142 -10.72 -7.30 7.37
N HIS A 143 -9.69 -7.87 6.77
CA HIS A 143 -9.81 -9.00 5.84
C HIS A 143 -9.53 -10.29 6.60
N TYR A 144 -10.40 -11.29 6.49
CA TYR A 144 -10.14 -12.56 7.14
C TYR A 144 -10.70 -13.77 6.42
N LYS A 145 -10.07 -14.91 6.71
CA LYS A 145 -10.49 -16.26 6.33
C LYS A 145 -9.82 -17.26 7.23
N ALA A 146 -10.61 -18.17 7.83
CA ALA A 146 -10.13 -19.18 8.78
C ALA A 146 -9.14 -18.59 9.82
N ASN A 147 -7.85 -18.92 9.73
CA ASN A 147 -6.80 -18.51 10.66
C ASN A 147 -5.92 -17.36 10.14
N ARG A 148 -6.35 -16.62 9.12
CA ARG A 148 -5.64 -15.45 8.58
C ARG A 148 -6.51 -14.21 8.73
N TYR A 149 -5.90 -13.18 9.31
CA TYR A 149 -6.52 -11.88 9.58
C TYR A 149 -5.51 -10.80 9.18
N PHE A 150 -5.94 -9.87 8.36
CA PHE A 150 -5.18 -8.68 7.98
C PHE A 150 -5.99 -7.46 8.38
N LEU A 151 -5.46 -6.68 9.31
CA LEU A 151 -6.02 -5.41 9.71
C LEU A 151 -5.35 -4.31 8.90
N ILE A 152 -6.14 -3.50 8.21
CA ILE A 152 -5.68 -2.34 7.45
C ILE A 152 -6.17 -1.08 8.11
N ASN A 153 -5.23 -0.17 8.39
CA ASN A 153 -5.50 1.12 8.99
C ASN A 153 -4.66 2.21 8.32
N CYS A 154 -5.07 3.46 8.48
CA CYS A 154 -4.31 4.63 8.06
C CYS A 154 -4.30 5.66 9.19
N CYS A 155 -3.28 6.51 9.20
CA CYS A 155 -3.20 7.58 10.19
C CYS A 155 -2.53 8.81 9.59
N THR A 156 -3.03 9.98 9.97
CA THR A 156 -2.44 11.29 9.74
C THR A 156 -1.88 11.84 11.06
N SER A 157 -1.28 13.03 11.04
CA SER A 157 -0.87 13.71 12.27
C SER A 157 -2.04 14.09 13.19
N GLU A 158 -3.27 14.11 12.67
CA GLU A 158 -4.45 14.59 13.37
C GLU A 158 -5.36 13.44 13.85
N LYS A 159 -5.42 12.34 13.09
CA LYS A 159 -6.33 11.22 13.34
C LYS A 159 -5.77 9.90 12.83
N CYS A 160 -5.99 8.82 13.58
CA CYS A 160 -5.88 7.46 13.08
C CYS A 160 -7.28 6.86 12.83
N GLY A 161 -7.39 6.01 11.82
CA GLY A 161 -8.63 5.36 11.42
C GLY A 161 -9.01 5.61 9.96
N VAL A 162 -9.66 4.62 9.34
CA VAL A 162 -10.19 4.68 7.99
C VAL A 162 -11.54 5.40 8.00
N ASP A 163 -11.58 6.61 7.43
CA ASP A 163 -12.81 7.42 7.36
C ASP A 163 -13.79 6.96 6.28
N HIS A 164 -13.27 6.44 5.18
CA HIS A 164 -14.05 6.08 4.00
C HIS A 164 -13.62 4.71 3.50
N TYR A 165 -14.59 3.84 3.26
CA TYR A 165 -14.36 2.48 2.78
C TYR A 165 -15.49 2.00 1.88
N ALA A 166 -15.18 1.01 1.06
CA ALA A 166 -16.13 0.20 0.33
C ALA A 166 -15.64 -1.25 0.41
N CYS A 167 -16.53 -2.17 0.75
CA CYS A 167 -16.26 -3.60 0.88
C CYS A 167 -17.17 -4.38 -0.06
#